data_AF-A0AAE9F4I9-F1
#
_entry.id   AF-A0AAE9F4I9-F1
#
_cell.length_a   1.000
_cell.length_b   1.000
_cell.length_c   1.000
_cell.angle_alpha   90.00
_cell.angle_beta   90.00
_cell.angle_gamma   90.00
#
_symmetry.space_group_name_H-M   'P 1'
#
loop_
_entity.id
_entity.type
_entity.pdbx_description
1 polymer ?
#
loop_
_entity_poly.entity_id
_entity_poly.type
_entity_poly.pdbx_seq_one_letter_code
_entity_poly.pdbx_strand_id
1 'polypeptide(L)'
;MAKRKNGGTANTREAKTAKFDQSPVKADKRAAHSSDTDDDEEEPANVEAEETRHDEGEFNYEPDQFRVLVESFTEHVHSHENGACSVHNMERVVADWIKTQDELIDARCFITDYRKYLKQAVRFRNYQLTHASPSLIAYLGSDKALPEFSSYPDRLQTKVQLYIKRNNIEFKGSIGGKFMKDLHSRMQNDKEGTRECEEELQELKTQLMPNLQEFLDSHPNLTDEQKKHISAKIAALERQCNPKTPTPKTPKKKGKEVVTAYSLFCKSKNDKYRDLSEVEREKKLAKKFAKLPDETRDMLEGLALGMN
;
A
#
# COMPACT_ATOMS: atom_id res chain seq x y z
N MET A 1 41.21 31.68 -67.90
CA MET A 1 41.23 31.13 -69.27
C MET A 1 39.92 30.35 -69.53
N ALA A 2 39.77 29.77 -70.72
CA ALA A 2 38.70 28.85 -71.19
C ALA A 2 38.42 27.64 -70.26
N LYS A 3 37.35 26.82 -70.36
CA LYS A 3 36.05 26.75 -71.12
C LYS A 3 35.13 25.72 -70.35
N ARG A 4 33.78 25.79 -70.34
CA ARG A 4 32.77 25.01 -71.15
C ARG A 4 33.10 23.50 -71.38
N LYS A 5 32.18 22.51 -71.36
CA LYS A 5 30.69 22.47 -71.43
C LYS A 5 30.09 21.08 -71.01
N ASN A 6 28.74 20.94 -71.03
CA ASN A 6 27.93 19.73 -70.68
C ASN A 6 27.91 18.56 -71.70
N GLY A 7 27.53 17.37 -71.21
CA GLY A 7 27.00 16.16 -71.89
C GLY A 7 27.25 14.90 -71.03
N GLY A 8 26.43 13.86 -70.87
CA GLY A 8 25.14 13.46 -71.47
C GLY A 8 25.31 12.18 -72.33
N THR A 9 24.61 11.04 -72.16
CA THR A 9 23.49 10.58 -71.29
C THR A 9 23.65 9.03 -71.05
N ALA A 10 22.76 8.13 -70.58
CA ALA A 10 21.34 8.05 -70.18
C ALA A 10 21.09 6.74 -69.35
N ASN A 11 19.88 6.56 -68.76
CA ASN A 11 19.19 5.27 -68.43
C ASN A 11 19.77 4.34 -67.32
N THR A 12 19.00 3.56 -66.53
CA THR A 12 17.51 3.34 -66.47
C THR A 12 17.05 2.82 -65.08
N ARG A 13 15.79 3.13 -64.69
CA ARG A 13 14.88 2.40 -63.75
C ARG A 13 15.30 2.26 -62.26
N GLU A 14 14.42 2.05 -61.24
CA GLU A 14 13.00 2.34 -60.86
C GLU A 14 12.84 1.77 -59.42
N ALA A 15 11.99 2.17 -58.46
CA ALA A 15 11.13 3.35 -58.21
C ALA A 15 10.88 3.40 -56.65
N LYS A 16 10.94 4.57 -55.98
CA LYS A 16 9.80 5.40 -55.48
C LYS A 16 8.66 4.65 -54.77
N THR A 17 8.33 4.85 -53.47
CA THR A 17 7.75 6.04 -52.75
C THR A 17 6.36 6.48 -53.26
N ALA A 18 5.35 6.86 -52.45
CA ALA A 18 5.13 6.87 -50.99
C ALA A 18 3.65 7.29 -50.67
N LYS A 19 3.24 7.24 -49.38
CA LYS A 19 2.21 8.03 -48.61
C LYS A 19 0.91 8.56 -49.27
N PHE A 20 -0.14 8.63 -48.41
CA PHE A 20 -1.38 9.45 -48.54
C PHE A 20 -2.40 8.93 -49.60
N ASP A 21 -3.72 9.17 -49.52
CA ASP A 21 -4.53 9.96 -48.57
C ASP A 21 -5.99 9.41 -48.39
N GLN A 22 -6.73 10.01 -47.46
CA GLN A 22 -8.19 10.10 -47.23
C GLN A 22 -9.27 9.26 -47.98
N SER A 23 -10.22 8.81 -47.14
CA SER A 23 -11.64 8.44 -47.27
C SER A 23 -12.54 9.30 -48.20
N PRO A 24 -13.88 9.05 -48.32
CA PRO A 24 -14.66 7.79 -48.33
C PRO A 24 -15.71 7.72 -49.48
N VAL A 25 -16.29 6.55 -49.77
CA VAL A 25 -17.53 6.43 -50.59
C VAL A 25 -18.47 5.33 -50.04
N LYS A 26 -19.76 5.65 -49.88
CA LYS A 26 -20.85 4.67 -49.72
C LYS A 26 -21.48 4.36 -51.08
N ALA A 27 -21.78 3.09 -51.36
CA ALA A 27 -22.72 2.69 -52.40
C ALA A 27 -23.46 1.40 -51.97
N ASP A 28 -24.75 1.33 -52.24
CA ASP A 28 -25.67 0.29 -51.76
C ASP A 28 -26.30 -0.44 -52.95
N LYS A 29 -26.29 -1.79 -52.95
CA LYS A 29 -27.40 -2.63 -53.42
C LYS A 29 -27.21 -4.15 -53.19
N ARG A 30 -28.21 -4.70 -52.49
CA ARG A 30 -28.86 -6.02 -52.63
C ARG A 30 -28.61 -6.74 -53.97
N ALA A 31 -28.51 -8.08 -54.06
CA ALA A 31 -28.49 -9.20 -53.10
C ALA A 31 -28.00 -10.47 -53.88
N ALA A 32 -28.11 -11.76 -53.48
CA ALA A 32 -28.89 -12.47 -52.45
C ALA A 32 -28.33 -13.89 -52.17
N HIS A 33 -28.91 -14.57 -51.16
CA HIS A 33 -28.84 -16.02 -50.88
C HIS A 33 -27.46 -16.70 -50.70
N SER A 34 -27.08 -16.97 -49.45
CA SER A 34 -26.85 -18.34 -48.99
C SER A 34 -26.83 -18.43 -47.45
N SER A 35 -27.25 -19.59 -46.95
CA SER A 35 -27.12 -20.08 -45.56
C SER A 35 -25.84 -19.65 -44.84
N ASP A 36 -25.99 -19.04 -43.66
CA ASP A 36 -25.82 -19.79 -42.41
C ASP A 36 -26.68 -19.20 -41.27
N THR A 37 -26.81 -19.91 -40.15
CA THR A 37 -27.49 -19.42 -38.93
C THR A 37 -26.49 -19.30 -37.78
N ASP A 38 -25.88 -18.14 -37.65
CA ASP A 38 -25.26 -17.70 -36.39
C ASP A 38 -26.35 -17.10 -35.49
N ASP A 39 -26.44 -17.58 -34.25
CA ASP A 39 -27.21 -16.91 -33.19
C ASP A 39 -26.44 -15.65 -32.77
N ASP A 40 -26.98 -14.47 -33.08
CA ASP A 40 -26.58 -13.23 -32.39
C ASP A 40 -27.03 -13.34 -30.93
N GLU A 41 -26.15 -13.85 -30.05
CA GLU A 41 -26.32 -13.70 -28.60
C GLU A 41 -26.35 -12.19 -28.28
N GLU A 42 -27.54 -11.63 -28.08
CA GLU A 42 -27.70 -10.30 -27.49
C GLU A 42 -27.02 -10.31 -26.11
N GLU A 43 -25.79 -9.79 -26.02
CA GLU A 43 -25.16 -9.54 -24.72
C GLU A 43 -26.16 -8.74 -23.87
N PRO A 44 -26.64 -9.28 -22.73
CA PRO A 44 -27.68 -8.64 -21.96
C PRO A 44 -27.15 -7.29 -21.49
N ALA A 45 -27.72 -6.22 -22.08
CA ALA A 45 -27.20 -4.88 -21.94
C ALA A 45 -26.92 -4.56 -20.46
N ASN A 46 -25.73 -4.05 -20.16
CA ASN A 46 -25.35 -3.66 -18.80
C ASN A 46 -26.23 -2.48 -18.34
N VAL A 47 -27.41 -2.81 -17.82
CA VAL A 47 -28.28 -1.86 -17.12
C VAL A 47 -27.55 -1.47 -15.85
N GLU A 48 -27.19 -0.20 -15.72
CA GLU A 48 -26.70 0.39 -14.47
C GLU A 48 -27.86 0.46 -13.47
N ALA A 49 -28.25 -0.70 -12.95
CA ALA A 49 -29.33 -0.88 -11.99
C ALA A 49 -28.87 -0.36 -10.62
N GLU A 50 -29.20 0.90 -10.36
CA GLU A 50 -29.08 1.70 -9.12
C GLU A 50 -27.88 1.43 -8.21
N GLU A 51 -27.11 2.49 -7.89
CA GLU A 51 -26.25 2.46 -6.71
C GLU A 51 -27.13 2.20 -5.47
N THR A 52 -27.16 0.95 -5.00
CA THR A 52 -27.81 0.57 -3.74
C THR A 52 -27.28 1.47 -2.64
N ARG A 53 -28.18 2.31 -2.13
CA ARG A 53 -27.89 3.36 -1.14
C ARG A 53 -27.09 2.75 -0.01
N HIS A 54 -26.07 3.48 0.45
CA HIS A 54 -25.51 3.21 1.77
C HIS A 54 -26.55 3.65 2.80
N ASP A 55 -27.54 2.79 3.05
CA ASP A 55 -28.31 2.86 4.29
C ASP A 55 -27.30 2.70 5.42
N GLU A 56 -27.11 3.75 6.22
CA GLU A 56 -26.39 3.70 7.50
C GLU A 56 -27.25 2.94 8.51
N GLY A 57 -27.39 1.63 8.27
CA GLY A 57 -28.23 0.73 9.05
C GLY A 57 -27.68 0.54 10.47
N GLU A 58 -28.59 0.42 11.42
CA GLU A 58 -28.30 0.23 12.85
C GLU A 58 -27.55 -1.09 13.16
N PHE A 59 -27.49 -2.00 12.18
CA PHE A 59 -26.76 -3.27 12.22
C PHE A 59 -25.69 -3.30 11.12
N ASN A 60 -24.44 -2.98 11.51
CA ASN A 60 -23.23 -3.34 10.78
C ASN A 60 -22.48 -4.38 11.63
N TYR A 61 -21.99 -5.46 11.02
CA TYR A 61 -21.14 -6.43 11.74
C TYR A 61 -19.73 -5.85 11.92
N GLU A 62 -19.12 -5.99 13.10
CA GLU A 62 -17.72 -5.59 13.30
C GLU A 62 -16.76 -6.57 12.58
N PRO A 63 -15.59 -6.12 12.08
CA PRO A 63 -14.78 -6.91 11.14
C PRO A 63 -14.31 -8.28 11.64
N ASP A 64 -14.13 -8.49 12.95
CA ASP A 64 -13.72 -9.80 13.48
C ASP A 64 -14.88 -10.80 13.57
N GLN A 65 -16.06 -10.35 13.97
CA GLN A 65 -17.33 -11.10 13.90
C GLN A 65 -17.66 -11.43 12.45
N PHE A 66 -17.61 -10.42 11.57
CA PHE A 66 -17.94 -10.56 10.17
C PHE A 66 -16.98 -11.51 9.44
N ARG A 67 -15.69 -11.56 9.82
CA ARG A 67 -14.73 -12.52 9.28
C ARG A 67 -15.17 -13.97 9.51
N VAL A 68 -15.66 -14.31 10.71
CA VAL A 68 -16.14 -15.66 11.03
C VAL A 68 -17.39 -16.03 10.20
N LEU A 69 -18.31 -15.08 10.03
CA LEU A 69 -19.49 -15.26 9.16
C LEU A 69 -19.09 -15.47 7.69
N VAL A 70 -18.13 -14.71 7.17
CA VAL A 70 -17.60 -14.89 5.81
C VAL A 70 -16.84 -16.21 5.66
N GLU A 71 -16.13 -16.68 6.69
CA GLU A 71 -15.47 -18.00 6.70
C GLU A 71 -16.51 -19.14 6.59
N SER A 72 -17.56 -19.14 7.42
CA SER A 72 -18.69 -20.09 7.31
C SER A 72 -19.39 -20.03 5.94
N PHE A 73 -19.68 -18.83 5.45
CA PHE A 73 -20.28 -18.65 4.11
C PHE A 73 -19.37 -19.18 2.99
N THR A 74 -18.05 -19.02 3.12
CA THR A 74 -17.07 -19.53 2.16
C THR A 74 -17.07 -21.06 2.11
N GLU A 75 -17.20 -21.74 3.25
CA GLU A 75 -17.33 -23.20 3.29
C GLU A 75 -18.66 -23.69 2.68
N HIS A 76 -19.76 -22.97 2.92
CA HIS A 76 -21.05 -23.25 2.27
C HIS A 76 -20.99 -23.08 0.74
N VAL A 77 -20.39 -22.00 0.25
CA VAL A 77 -20.22 -21.71 -1.18
C VAL A 77 -19.42 -22.80 -1.89
N HIS A 78 -18.33 -23.28 -1.28
CA HIS A 78 -17.51 -24.36 -1.86
C HIS A 78 -18.21 -25.73 -1.81
N SER A 79 -18.91 -26.05 -0.72
CA SER A 79 -19.58 -27.35 -0.56
C SER A 79 -20.82 -27.55 -1.44
N HIS A 80 -21.44 -26.46 -1.91
CA HIS A 80 -22.66 -26.49 -2.73
C HIS A 80 -22.41 -26.08 -4.20
N GLU A 81 -21.16 -26.08 -4.67
CA GLU A 81 -20.73 -25.67 -6.02
C GLU A 81 -21.16 -24.25 -6.47
N ASN A 82 -21.73 -23.44 -5.57
CA ASN A 82 -22.18 -22.06 -5.82
C ASN A 82 -21.04 -21.07 -6.11
N GLY A 83 -19.79 -21.53 -6.20
CA GLY A 83 -18.59 -20.72 -6.37
C GLY A 83 -18.58 -19.83 -7.62
N ALA A 84 -19.23 -20.25 -8.71
CA ALA A 84 -19.37 -19.46 -9.94
C ALA A 84 -20.37 -18.28 -9.82
N CYS A 85 -21.13 -18.20 -8.72
CA CYS A 85 -22.06 -17.10 -8.46
C CYS A 85 -21.32 -15.75 -8.34
N SER A 86 -21.91 -14.70 -8.91
CA SER A 86 -21.43 -13.32 -8.76
C SER A 86 -21.84 -12.75 -7.40
N VAL A 87 -20.96 -11.95 -6.79
CA VAL A 87 -21.26 -11.16 -5.57
C VAL A 87 -22.49 -10.26 -5.75
N HIS A 88 -22.85 -9.88 -6.99
CA HIS A 88 -24.05 -9.09 -7.29
C HIS A 88 -25.37 -9.90 -7.20
N ASN A 89 -25.31 -11.23 -7.31
CA ASN A 89 -26.48 -12.12 -7.36
C ASN A 89 -26.52 -13.14 -6.21
N MET A 90 -25.76 -12.88 -5.14
CA MET A 90 -25.53 -13.83 -4.04
C MET A 90 -26.70 -13.95 -3.05
N GLU A 91 -27.73 -13.12 -3.19
CA GLU A 91 -28.95 -13.06 -2.39
C GLU A 91 -29.54 -14.46 -2.10
N ARG A 92 -29.65 -15.30 -3.13
CA ARG A 92 -30.16 -16.68 -3.00
C ARG A 92 -29.21 -17.55 -2.18
N VAL A 93 -27.90 -17.47 -2.45
CA VAL A 93 -26.88 -18.28 -1.78
C VAL A 93 -26.77 -17.93 -0.30
N VAL A 94 -26.89 -16.64 0.05
CA VAL A 94 -26.98 -16.17 1.44
C VAL A 94 -28.27 -16.65 2.11
N ALA A 95 -29.42 -16.55 1.43
CA ALA A 95 -30.69 -17.03 1.96
C ALA A 95 -30.74 -18.56 2.14
N ASP A 96 -29.98 -19.33 1.38
CA ASP A 96 -29.84 -20.78 1.54
C ASP A 96 -28.82 -21.14 2.65
N TRP A 97 -27.68 -20.43 2.73
CA TRP A 97 -26.68 -20.57 3.80
C TRP A 97 -27.24 -20.29 5.19
N ILE A 98 -28.02 -19.22 5.37
CA ILE A 98 -28.57 -18.82 6.67
C ILE A 98 -29.52 -19.90 7.24
N LYS A 99 -30.18 -20.70 6.40
CA LYS A 99 -31.00 -21.85 6.85
C LYS A 99 -30.17 -22.98 7.47
N THR A 100 -28.84 -22.96 7.32
CA THR A 100 -27.92 -23.96 7.88
C THR A 100 -27.10 -23.41 9.05
N GLN A 101 -27.39 -22.21 9.55
CA GLN A 101 -26.72 -21.60 10.70
C GLN A 101 -27.67 -21.61 11.92
N ASP A 102 -27.14 -21.90 13.11
CA ASP A 102 -27.90 -21.81 14.36
C ASP A 102 -28.03 -20.36 14.88
N GLU A 103 -27.27 -19.42 14.30
CA GLU A 103 -27.24 -18.00 14.69
C GLU A 103 -28.20 -17.14 13.87
N LEU A 104 -28.77 -16.10 14.50
CA LEU A 104 -29.70 -15.16 13.86
C LEU A 104 -28.96 -14.13 13.00
N ILE A 105 -28.64 -14.52 11.77
CA ILE A 105 -27.96 -13.67 10.78
C ILE A 105 -29.00 -12.88 9.96
N ASP A 106 -28.92 -11.55 9.97
CA ASP A 106 -29.66 -10.72 9.03
C ASP A 106 -29.00 -10.78 7.65
N ALA A 107 -29.74 -11.31 6.67
CA ALA A 107 -29.29 -11.49 5.29
C ALA A 107 -29.00 -10.16 4.57
N ARG A 108 -29.78 -9.12 4.83
CA ARG A 108 -29.63 -7.80 4.19
C ARG A 108 -28.38 -7.09 4.73
N CYS A 109 -28.15 -7.15 6.04
CA CYS A 109 -26.92 -6.65 6.65
C CYS A 109 -25.69 -7.43 6.15
N PHE A 110 -25.76 -8.76 6.11
CA PHE A 110 -24.64 -9.58 5.62
C PHE A 110 -24.27 -9.22 4.17
N ILE A 111 -25.26 -9.08 3.29
CA ILE A 111 -25.04 -8.71 1.88
C ILE A 111 -24.45 -7.29 1.74
N THR A 112 -24.94 -6.34 2.54
CA THR A 112 -24.41 -4.96 2.58
C THR A 112 -22.96 -4.93 3.05
N ASP A 113 -22.65 -5.53 4.20
CA ASP A 113 -21.29 -5.57 4.76
C ASP A 113 -20.31 -6.34 3.86
N TYR A 114 -20.74 -7.46 3.26
CA TYR A 114 -19.91 -8.20 2.31
C TYR A 114 -19.50 -7.31 1.13
N ARG A 115 -20.45 -6.57 0.55
CA ARG A 115 -20.19 -5.65 -0.58
C ARG A 115 -19.34 -4.44 -0.17
N LYS A 116 -19.57 -3.88 1.03
CA LYS A 116 -18.81 -2.79 1.66
C LYS A 116 -17.34 -3.17 1.89
N TYR A 117 -17.09 -4.26 2.63
CA TYR A 117 -15.75 -4.71 2.96
C TYR A 117 -15.01 -5.28 1.74
N LEU A 118 -15.70 -5.93 0.79
CA LEU A 118 -15.08 -6.36 -0.47
C LEU A 118 -14.60 -5.15 -1.30
N LYS A 119 -15.39 -4.08 -1.40
CA LYS A 119 -15.03 -2.82 -2.08
C LYS A 119 -13.82 -2.11 -1.45
N GLN A 120 -13.52 -2.39 -0.17
CA GLN A 120 -12.29 -1.93 0.50
C GLN A 120 -11.10 -2.88 0.24
N ALA A 121 -11.35 -4.20 0.20
CA ALA A 121 -10.35 -5.22 -0.08
C ALA A 121 -9.83 -5.20 -1.53
N VAL A 122 -10.72 -5.00 -2.51
CA VAL A 122 -10.43 -5.09 -3.95
C VAL A 122 -11.00 -3.91 -4.74
N ARG A 123 -10.27 -3.48 -5.78
CA ARG A 123 -10.59 -2.26 -6.55
C ARG A 123 -11.62 -2.43 -7.69
N PHE A 124 -12.05 -3.66 -7.97
CA PHE A 124 -12.96 -3.97 -9.08
C PHE A 124 -14.33 -4.45 -8.56
N ARG A 125 -15.39 -4.25 -9.33
CA ARG A 125 -16.78 -4.47 -8.88
C ARG A 125 -17.33 -5.88 -9.15
N ASN A 126 -16.79 -6.61 -10.13
CA ASN A 126 -17.34 -7.89 -10.57
C ASN A 126 -16.42 -9.05 -10.17
N TYR A 127 -16.79 -9.78 -9.11
CA TYR A 127 -16.08 -10.98 -8.65
C TYR A 127 -17.06 -12.15 -8.47
N GLN A 128 -16.55 -13.36 -8.71
CA GLN A 128 -17.18 -14.61 -8.27
C GLN A 128 -16.91 -14.85 -6.78
N LEU A 129 -17.83 -15.52 -6.07
CA LEU A 129 -17.73 -15.75 -4.62
C LEU A 129 -16.42 -16.47 -4.21
N THR A 130 -15.96 -17.44 -5.00
CA THR A 130 -14.66 -18.16 -4.82
C THR A 130 -13.43 -17.25 -4.81
N HIS A 131 -13.48 -16.11 -5.51
CA HIS A 131 -12.36 -15.17 -5.63
C HIS A 131 -12.53 -13.94 -4.73
N ALA A 132 -13.78 -13.55 -4.46
CA ALA A 132 -14.13 -12.51 -3.52
C ALA A 132 -13.81 -12.90 -2.07
N SER A 133 -14.31 -14.06 -1.60
CA SER A 133 -14.29 -14.39 -0.17
C SER A 133 -12.88 -14.52 0.41
N PRO A 134 -11.90 -15.20 -0.23
CA PRO A 134 -10.52 -15.23 0.28
C PRO A 134 -9.86 -13.85 0.34
N SER A 135 -10.18 -12.97 -0.62
CA SER A 135 -9.67 -11.60 -0.66
C SER A 135 -10.28 -10.74 0.47
N LEU A 136 -11.57 -10.96 0.76
CA LEU A 136 -12.31 -10.33 1.84
C LEU A 136 -11.81 -10.79 3.22
N ILE A 137 -11.67 -12.10 3.44
CA ILE A 137 -11.12 -12.68 4.69
C ILE A 137 -9.71 -12.14 4.96
N ALA A 138 -8.84 -12.10 3.94
CA ALA A 138 -7.49 -11.56 4.06
C ALA A 138 -7.47 -10.04 4.37
N TYR A 139 -8.47 -9.27 3.95
CA TYR A 139 -8.62 -7.87 4.35
C TYR A 139 -9.13 -7.74 5.80
N LEU A 140 -10.25 -8.41 6.12
CA LEU A 140 -10.87 -8.39 7.45
C LEU A 140 -9.93 -8.88 8.56
N GLY A 141 -9.04 -9.83 8.25
CA GLY A 141 -8.02 -10.33 9.17
C GLY A 141 -6.76 -9.46 9.29
N SER A 142 -6.62 -8.40 8.49
CA SER A 142 -5.42 -7.54 8.45
C SER A 142 -5.53 -6.32 9.37
N ASP A 143 -4.41 -5.62 9.59
CA ASP A 143 -4.37 -4.37 10.35
C ASP A 143 -5.13 -3.20 9.68
N LYS A 144 -5.45 -3.33 8.38
CA LYS A 144 -6.19 -2.33 7.59
C LYS A 144 -7.69 -2.30 7.86
N ALA A 145 -8.23 -3.34 8.49
CA ALA A 145 -9.63 -3.40 8.92
C ALA A 145 -9.84 -2.81 10.33
N LEU A 146 -8.77 -2.58 11.11
CA LEU A 146 -8.87 -2.01 12.46
C LEU A 146 -9.61 -0.66 12.53
N PRO A 147 -9.48 0.28 11.57
CA PRO A 147 -10.24 1.53 11.57
C PRO A 147 -11.75 1.37 11.29
N GLU A 148 -12.22 0.18 10.90
CA GLU A 148 -13.61 -0.08 10.54
C GLU A 148 -14.43 -0.70 11.70
N PHE A 149 -13.80 -0.95 12.86
CA PHE A 149 -14.50 -1.32 14.10
C PHE A 149 -15.08 -0.05 14.75
N SER A 150 -16.33 -0.12 15.22
CA SER A 150 -17.03 1.00 15.87
C SER A 150 -16.32 1.49 17.14
N SER A 151 -15.62 0.58 17.78
CA SER A 151 -14.98 0.70 19.09
C SER A 151 -13.47 0.96 19.04
N TYR A 152 -12.84 0.98 17.85
CA TYR A 152 -11.39 1.10 17.76
C TYR A 152 -10.89 2.49 18.17
N PRO A 153 -9.95 2.60 19.13
CA PRO A 153 -9.55 3.90 19.66
C PRO A 153 -8.95 4.86 18.62
N ASP A 154 -9.53 6.06 18.64
CA ASP A 154 -9.36 7.13 17.67
C ASP A 154 -7.89 7.54 17.44
N ARG A 155 -7.61 8.10 16.26
CA ARG A 155 -6.23 8.44 15.88
C ARG A 155 -5.76 9.68 16.63
N LEU A 156 -4.79 9.51 17.54
CA LEU A 156 -4.15 10.59 18.29
C LEU A 156 -3.86 11.82 17.40
N GLN A 157 -4.38 12.96 17.85
CA GLN A 157 -4.06 14.26 17.26
C GLN A 157 -2.58 14.56 17.48
N THR A 158 -1.91 15.09 16.46
CA THR A 158 -0.53 15.55 16.59
C THR A 158 -0.47 16.82 17.42
N LYS A 159 0.70 17.11 18.04
CA LYS A 159 0.91 18.37 18.79
C LYS A 159 0.55 19.62 17.97
N VAL A 160 0.72 19.57 16.65
CA VAL A 160 0.35 20.66 15.72
C VAL A 160 -1.17 20.82 15.61
N GLN A 161 -1.92 19.72 15.54
CA GLN A 161 -3.39 19.76 15.51
C GLN A 161 -3.98 20.23 16.85
N LEU A 162 -3.43 19.76 17.98
CA LEU A 162 -3.79 20.25 19.31
C LEU A 162 -3.54 21.77 19.42
N TYR A 163 -2.37 22.23 18.99
CA TYR A 163 -2.02 23.66 19.00
C TYR A 163 -2.95 24.51 18.13
N ILE A 164 -3.35 24.04 16.94
CA ILE A 164 -4.32 24.70 16.06
C ILE A 164 -5.70 24.80 16.73
N LYS A 165 -6.17 23.70 17.34
CA LYS A 165 -7.45 23.61 18.06
C LYS A 165 -7.46 24.56 19.26
N ARG A 166 -6.43 24.50 20.12
CA ARG A 166 -6.27 25.31 21.34
C ARG A 166 -6.20 26.81 21.04
N ASN A 167 -5.57 27.19 19.92
CA ASN A 167 -5.44 28.60 19.48
C ASN A 167 -6.51 29.06 18.48
N ASN A 168 -7.56 28.25 18.21
CA ASN A 168 -8.64 28.54 17.25
C ASN A 168 -8.13 29.07 15.88
N ILE A 169 -7.08 28.45 15.33
CA ILE A 169 -6.44 28.93 14.09
C ILE A 169 -7.28 28.51 12.87
N GLU A 170 -8.14 29.42 12.39
CA GLU A 170 -8.98 29.20 11.20
C GLU A 170 -8.16 28.82 9.95
N PHE A 171 -8.49 27.69 9.33
CA PHE A 171 -7.98 27.31 8.00
C PHE A 171 -8.80 28.01 6.90
N LYS A 172 -8.27 29.09 6.32
CA LYS A 172 -8.86 29.72 5.13
C LYS A 172 -8.22 29.15 3.86
N GLY A 173 -8.77 28.01 3.43
CA GLY A 173 -8.34 27.26 2.24
C GLY A 173 -7.39 26.09 2.54
N SER A 174 -6.86 25.47 1.48
CA SER A 174 -6.00 24.28 1.55
C SER A 174 -4.73 24.51 2.37
N ILE A 175 -4.29 23.47 3.10
CA ILE A 175 -3.11 23.50 3.98
C ILE A 175 -1.81 23.58 3.15
N GLY A 176 -1.47 24.79 2.69
CA GLY A 176 -0.25 25.06 1.94
C GLY A 176 1.01 25.06 2.82
N GLY A 177 2.15 24.69 2.25
CA GLY A 177 3.43 24.64 2.96
C GLY A 177 3.90 25.96 3.57
N LYS A 178 3.33 27.11 3.16
CA LYS A 178 3.54 28.41 3.83
C LYS A 178 2.83 28.46 5.19
N PHE A 179 1.55 28.11 5.27
CA PHE A 179 0.79 28.08 6.53
C PHE A 179 1.50 27.22 7.58
N MET A 180 2.00 26.04 7.18
CA MET A 180 2.75 25.16 8.09
C MET A 180 4.07 25.77 8.59
N LYS A 181 4.80 26.53 7.75
CA LYS A 181 6.00 27.26 8.18
C LYS A 181 5.67 28.39 9.15
N ASP A 182 4.64 29.18 8.84
CA ASP A 182 4.20 30.29 9.67
C ASP A 182 3.69 29.77 11.04
N LEU A 183 2.98 28.64 11.05
CA LEU A 183 2.52 27.94 12.26
C LEU A 183 3.67 27.38 13.09
N HIS A 184 4.63 26.66 12.49
CA HIS A 184 5.80 26.19 13.21
C HIS A 184 6.64 27.34 13.79
N SER A 185 6.68 28.49 13.11
CA SER A 185 7.33 29.70 13.61
C SER A 185 6.61 30.28 14.84
N ARG A 186 5.26 30.22 14.88
CA ARG A 186 4.48 30.57 16.07
C ARG A 186 4.79 29.61 17.24
N MET A 187 4.73 28.30 17.01
CA MET A 187 5.05 27.29 18.04
C MET A 187 6.49 27.37 18.58
N GLN A 188 7.45 27.86 17.81
CA GLN A 188 8.84 28.07 18.29
C GLN A 188 8.96 29.28 19.22
N ASN A 189 8.15 30.32 19.03
CA ASN A 189 8.11 31.51 19.87
C ASN A 189 7.23 31.29 21.11
N ASP A 190 6.07 30.67 20.94
CA ASP A 190 5.17 30.28 22.02
C ASP A 190 5.59 28.94 22.65
N LYS A 191 6.51 29.03 23.61
CA LYS A 191 7.00 27.88 24.37
C LYS A 191 5.99 27.36 25.40
N GLU A 192 5.06 28.19 25.86
CA GLU A 192 4.10 27.84 26.92
C GLU A 192 2.94 27.03 26.33
N GLY A 193 2.22 27.56 25.34
CA GLY A 193 1.18 26.81 24.62
C GLY A 193 1.73 25.55 23.94
N THR A 194 3.01 25.57 23.53
CA THR A 194 3.70 24.38 22.99
C THR A 194 4.09 23.35 24.06
N ARG A 195 4.24 23.74 25.34
CA ARG A 195 4.40 22.84 26.49
C ARG A 195 3.05 22.23 26.87
N GLU A 196 2.01 23.06 27.00
CA GLU A 196 0.65 22.59 27.31
C GLU A 196 0.14 21.58 26.28
N CYS A 197 0.37 21.82 24.98
CA CYS A 197 0.02 20.86 23.92
C CYS A 197 0.92 19.59 23.90
N GLU A 198 2.02 19.56 24.64
CA GLU A 198 2.85 18.36 24.84
C GLU A 198 2.43 17.57 26.07
N GLU A 199 1.99 18.27 27.13
CA GLU A 199 1.33 17.70 28.31
C GLU A 199 -0.03 17.06 27.94
N GLU A 200 -0.89 17.78 27.21
CA GLU A 200 -2.17 17.29 26.67
C GLU A 200 -1.96 16.06 25.74
N LEU A 201 -0.92 16.09 24.90
CA LEU A 201 -0.57 14.94 24.05
C LEU A 201 -0.05 13.74 24.86
N GLN A 202 0.63 13.97 25.98
CA GLN A 202 1.11 12.90 26.85
C GLN A 202 -0.04 12.25 27.63
N GLU A 203 -1.01 13.04 28.08
CA GLU A 203 -2.24 12.52 28.69
C GLU A 203 -3.04 11.68 27.70
N LEU A 204 -3.28 12.17 26.47
CA LEU A 204 -3.98 11.42 25.43
C LEU A 204 -3.28 10.09 25.06
N LYS A 205 -1.94 10.05 25.05
CA LYS A 205 -1.20 8.77 24.91
C LYS A 205 -1.40 7.83 26.09
N THR A 206 -1.46 8.39 27.30
CA THR A 206 -1.62 7.63 28.54
C THR A 206 -3.02 7.01 28.64
N GLN A 207 -4.05 7.75 28.22
CA GLN A 207 -5.43 7.26 28.09
C GLN A 207 -5.59 6.27 26.92
N LEU A 208 -4.86 6.42 25.81
CA LEU A 208 -4.97 5.50 24.67
C LEU A 208 -4.49 4.06 24.99
N MET A 209 -3.52 3.89 25.90
CA MET A 209 -3.00 2.55 26.24
C MET A 209 -4.05 1.61 26.84
N PRO A 210 -4.81 1.96 27.91
CA PRO A 210 -5.88 1.12 28.41
C PRO A 210 -7.00 0.94 27.38
N ASN A 211 -7.41 1.96 26.63
CA ASN A 211 -8.45 1.83 25.60
C ASN A 211 -8.07 0.81 24.50
N LEU A 212 -6.77 0.70 24.16
CA LEU A 212 -6.28 -0.33 23.23
C LEU A 212 -6.18 -1.73 23.84
N GLN A 213 -6.09 -1.82 25.17
CA GLN A 213 -6.14 -3.10 25.89
C GLN A 213 -7.60 -3.57 26.02
N GLU A 214 -8.51 -2.68 26.41
CA GLU A 214 -9.96 -2.94 26.45
C GLU A 214 -10.48 -3.42 25.08
N PHE A 215 -10.01 -2.82 23.98
CA PHE A 215 -10.30 -3.29 22.62
C PHE A 215 -9.75 -4.69 22.30
N LEU A 216 -8.61 -5.10 22.88
CA LEU A 216 -8.11 -6.47 22.74
C LEU A 216 -8.93 -7.48 23.55
N ASP A 217 -9.50 -7.03 24.67
CA ASP A 217 -10.28 -7.85 25.59
C ASP A 217 -11.75 -7.95 25.16
N SER A 218 -12.28 -6.96 24.42
CA SER A 218 -13.65 -6.94 23.89
C SER A 218 -13.84 -7.74 22.59
N HIS A 219 -12.79 -7.91 21.78
CA HIS A 219 -12.85 -8.52 20.44
C HIS A 219 -12.10 -9.84 20.36
N PRO A 220 -12.72 -10.95 20.82
CA PRO A 220 -12.05 -12.24 20.92
C PRO A 220 -11.60 -12.78 19.56
N ASN A 221 -12.31 -12.46 18.47
CA ASN A 221 -12.08 -13.04 17.14
C ASN A 221 -11.02 -12.29 16.31
N LEU A 222 -10.38 -11.24 16.84
CA LEU A 222 -9.22 -10.59 16.22
C LEU A 222 -8.14 -11.59 15.86
N THR A 223 -7.49 -11.42 14.71
CA THR A 223 -6.39 -12.30 14.28
C THR A 223 -5.11 -12.07 15.09
N ASP A 224 -4.19 -13.02 15.05
CA ASP A 224 -2.84 -12.84 15.61
C ASP A 224 -2.09 -11.65 14.98
N GLU A 225 -2.35 -11.32 13.72
CA GLU A 225 -1.75 -10.15 13.06
C GLU A 225 -2.31 -8.83 13.64
N GLN A 226 -3.62 -8.75 13.85
CA GLN A 226 -4.29 -7.62 14.48
C GLN A 226 -3.88 -7.47 15.95
N LYS A 227 -3.96 -8.55 16.74
CA LYS A 227 -3.52 -8.60 18.14
C LYS A 227 -2.06 -8.16 18.28
N LYS A 228 -1.18 -8.60 17.37
CA LYS A 228 0.24 -8.19 17.30
C LYS A 228 0.43 -6.72 16.88
N HIS A 229 -0.34 -6.20 15.92
CA HIS A 229 -0.28 -4.78 15.56
C HIS A 229 -0.66 -3.89 16.75
N ILE A 230 -1.76 -4.20 17.43
CA ILE A 230 -2.25 -3.44 18.59
C ILE A 230 -1.26 -3.56 19.76
N SER A 231 -0.76 -4.76 20.06
CA SER A 231 0.28 -4.98 21.08
C SER A 231 1.56 -4.17 20.78
N ALA A 232 1.96 -4.08 19.50
CA ALA A 232 3.09 -3.25 19.08
C ALA A 232 2.80 -1.73 19.20
N LYS A 233 1.55 -1.30 18.97
CA LYS A 233 1.07 0.07 19.18
C LYS A 233 1.12 0.44 20.67
N ILE A 234 0.62 -0.43 21.57
CA ILE A 234 0.72 -0.28 23.03
C ILE A 234 2.18 -0.20 23.47
N ALA A 235 3.02 -1.19 23.11
CA ALA A 235 4.44 -1.20 23.48
C ALA A 235 5.25 -0.02 22.89
N ALA A 236 4.77 0.62 21.81
CA ALA A 236 5.35 1.85 21.26
C ALA A 236 4.88 3.12 22.00
N LEU A 237 3.67 3.12 22.57
CA LEU A 237 3.17 4.16 23.47
C LEU A 237 3.87 4.09 24.83
N GLU A 238 4.01 2.89 25.42
CA GLU A 238 4.72 2.67 26.68
C GLU A 238 6.14 3.26 26.64
N ARG A 239 6.89 3.01 25.55
CA ARG A 239 8.27 3.51 25.37
C ARG A 239 8.36 5.02 25.18
N GLN A 240 7.25 5.68 24.81
CA GLN A 240 7.15 7.14 24.72
C GLN A 240 6.73 7.76 26.05
N CYS A 241 5.82 7.10 26.78
CA CYS A 241 5.31 7.60 28.06
C CYS A 241 6.31 7.37 29.19
N ASN A 242 6.90 6.17 29.21
CA ASN A 242 7.95 5.73 30.13
C ASN A 242 9.25 5.46 29.35
N PRO A 243 10.00 6.50 28.95
CA PRO A 243 11.29 6.33 28.28
C PRO A 243 12.32 5.76 29.28
N LYS A 244 12.42 4.42 29.31
CA LYS A 244 13.50 3.72 30.02
C LYS A 244 14.84 4.32 29.63
N THR A 245 15.70 4.54 30.62
CA THR A 245 17.00 5.25 30.50
C THR A 245 17.68 4.89 29.19
N PRO A 246 17.94 5.87 28.29
CA PRO A 246 18.15 5.57 26.88
C PRO A 246 19.36 4.67 26.72
N THR A 247 19.13 3.38 26.41
CA THR A 247 20.18 2.47 25.94
C THR A 247 20.91 3.20 24.83
N PRO A 248 22.23 3.48 24.98
CA PRO A 248 22.92 4.42 24.13
C PRO A 248 22.80 3.92 22.70
N LYS A 249 22.09 4.68 21.86
CA LYS A 249 21.96 4.40 20.43
C LYS A 249 23.37 4.33 19.89
N THR A 250 23.90 3.12 19.66
CA THR A 250 25.23 2.93 19.08
C THR A 250 25.26 3.75 17.81
N PRO A 251 26.07 4.82 17.75
CA PRO A 251 25.87 5.84 16.75
C PRO A 251 26.14 5.21 15.39
N LYS A 252 25.11 5.12 14.53
CA LYS A 252 25.30 4.88 13.10
C LYS A 252 26.24 5.99 12.63
N LYS A 253 27.53 5.67 12.47
CA LYS A 253 28.60 6.64 12.22
C LYS A 253 28.26 7.44 10.96
N LYS A 254 27.72 8.65 11.17
CA LYS A 254 27.54 9.69 10.16
C LYS A 254 28.65 10.75 10.20
N GLY A 255 29.80 10.41 10.78
CA GLY A 255 31.03 11.00 10.30
C GLY A 255 31.27 10.51 8.87
N LYS A 256 31.89 11.34 8.01
CA LYS A 256 32.63 10.80 6.88
C LYS A 256 33.73 9.92 7.47
N GLU A 257 33.58 8.59 7.45
CA GLU A 257 34.74 7.72 7.63
C GLU A 257 35.67 8.01 6.46
N VAL A 258 36.85 8.58 6.75
CA VAL A 258 37.85 8.93 5.73
C VAL A 258 38.10 7.68 4.90
N VAL A 259 37.70 7.74 3.64
CA VAL A 259 37.78 6.60 2.73
C VAL A 259 39.26 6.40 2.44
N THR A 260 39.83 5.32 2.95
CA THR A 260 41.21 4.89 2.66
C THR A 260 41.18 3.73 1.67
N ALA A 261 42.28 3.52 0.94
CA ALA A 261 42.46 2.38 0.05
C ALA A 261 42.25 1.04 0.76
N TYR A 262 42.68 0.93 2.02
CA TYR A 262 42.43 -0.26 2.84
C TYR A 262 40.93 -0.44 3.16
N SER A 263 40.19 0.64 3.44
CA SER A 263 38.73 0.58 3.64
C SER A 263 37.99 0.13 2.37
N LEU A 264 38.41 0.59 1.19
CA LEU A 264 37.87 0.17 -0.10
C LEU A 264 38.21 -1.30 -0.39
N PHE A 265 39.45 -1.72 -0.13
CA PHE A 265 39.85 -3.12 -0.24
C PHE A 265 38.98 -4.02 0.65
N CYS A 266 38.78 -3.67 1.92
CA CYS A 266 37.94 -4.46 2.84
C CYS A 266 36.47 -4.50 2.38
N LYS A 267 35.91 -3.38 1.92
CA LYS A 267 34.57 -3.35 1.29
C LYS A 267 34.49 -4.28 0.07
N SER A 268 35.52 -4.32 -0.77
CA SER A 268 35.63 -5.23 -1.94
C SER A 268 35.79 -6.73 -1.61
N LYS A 269 35.93 -7.08 -0.32
CA LYS A 269 36.13 -8.45 0.19
C LYS A 269 35.17 -8.81 1.34
N ASN A 270 34.05 -8.09 1.48
CA ASN A 270 33.04 -8.29 2.53
C ASN A 270 32.51 -9.74 2.62
N ASP A 271 32.40 -10.45 1.49
CA ASP A 271 31.97 -11.86 1.41
C ASP A 271 33.10 -12.88 1.62
N LYS A 272 34.32 -12.45 1.96
CA LYS A 272 35.45 -13.34 2.30
C LYS A 272 35.74 -13.31 3.78
N TYR A 273 36.14 -14.47 4.33
CA TYR A 273 36.52 -14.63 5.73
C TYR A 273 35.38 -14.34 6.73
N ARG A 274 34.13 -14.61 6.35
CA ARG A 274 32.94 -14.52 7.24
C ARG A 274 32.86 -15.65 8.27
N ASP A 275 33.62 -16.72 8.02
CA ASP A 275 33.90 -17.87 8.86
C ASP A 275 34.80 -17.59 10.07
N LEU A 276 35.38 -16.38 10.16
CA LEU A 276 36.37 -16.02 11.18
C LEU A 276 35.86 -14.95 12.14
N SER A 277 36.49 -14.88 13.32
CA SER A 277 36.30 -13.74 14.21
C SER A 277 36.75 -12.43 13.54
N GLU A 278 36.14 -11.31 13.93
CA GLU A 278 36.39 -10.00 13.30
C GLU A 278 37.87 -9.59 13.35
N VAL A 279 38.54 -9.85 14.48
CA VAL A 279 39.96 -9.57 14.70
C VAL A 279 40.87 -10.42 13.78
N GLU A 280 40.50 -11.67 13.51
CA GLU A 280 41.26 -12.54 12.60
C GLU A 280 40.99 -12.21 11.13
N ARG A 281 39.75 -11.86 10.80
CA ARG A 281 39.34 -11.34 9.49
C ARG A 281 40.12 -10.09 9.13
N GLU A 282 40.19 -9.11 10.03
CA GLU A 282 40.97 -7.89 9.86
C GLU A 282 42.46 -8.21 9.67
N LYS A 283 43.06 -9.03 10.55
CA LYS A 283 44.47 -9.46 10.44
C LYS A 283 44.77 -10.18 9.12
N LYS A 284 43.85 -10.99 8.56
CA LYS A 284 44.01 -11.62 7.24
C LYS A 284 43.84 -10.61 6.10
N LEU A 285 42.88 -9.68 6.19
CA LEU A 285 42.67 -8.63 5.18
C LEU A 285 43.84 -7.64 5.13
N ALA A 286 44.39 -7.21 6.28
CA ALA A 286 45.58 -6.35 6.35
C ALA A 286 46.79 -7.02 5.68
N LYS A 287 47.05 -8.30 6.00
CA LYS A 287 48.12 -9.11 5.36
C LYS A 287 47.88 -9.39 3.87
N LYS A 288 46.66 -9.21 3.35
CA LYS A 288 46.36 -9.29 1.91
C LYS A 288 46.49 -7.93 1.22
N PHE A 289 46.09 -6.84 1.86
CA PHE A 289 46.27 -5.47 1.36
C PHE A 289 47.75 -5.11 1.23
N ALA A 290 48.56 -5.39 2.26
CA ALA A 290 50.01 -5.23 2.24
C ALA A 290 50.76 -6.19 1.28
N LYS A 291 50.02 -7.05 0.55
CA LYS A 291 50.54 -7.95 -0.50
C LYS A 291 49.85 -7.72 -1.86
N LEU A 292 49.13 -6.60 -2.02
CA LEU A 292 48.69 -6.16 -3.35
C LEU A 292 49.88 -5.59 -4.13
N PRO A 293 49.93 -5.79 -5.46
CA PRO A 293 50.82 -5.03 -6.34
C PRO A 293 50.62 -3.53 -6.14
N ASP A 294 51.70 -2.76 -6.26
CA ASP A 294 51.66 -1.31 -6.00
C ASP A 294 50.66 -0.60 -6.92
N GLU A 295 50.62 -0.94 -8.21
CA GLU A 295 49.60 -0.47 -9.17
C GLU A 295 48.14 -0.65 -8.69
N THR A 296 47.85 -1.74 -7.97
CA THR A 296 46.52 -2.03 -7.42
C THR A 296 46.25 -1.24 -6.14
N ARG A 297 47.31 -0.91 -5.38
CA ARG A 297 47.23 -0.06 -4.19
C ARG A 297 47.02 1.39 -4.59
N ASP A 298 47.80 1.89 -5.55
CA ASP A 298 47.74 3.24 -6.11
C ASP A 298 46.36 3.51 -6.74
N MET A 299 45.78 2.53 -7.44
CA MET A 299 44.40 2.60 -7.94
C MET A 299 43.38 2.77 -6.81
N LEU A 300 43.53 2.03 -5.71
CA LEU A 300 42.66 2.14 -4.53
C LEU A 300 42.90 3.44 -3.75
N GLU A 301 44.11 4.01 -3.80
CA GLU A 301 44.44 5.30 -3.19
C GLU A 301 43.88 6.47 -4.02
N GLY A 302 43.95 6.40 -5.35
CA GLY A 302 43.27 7.35 -6.24
C GLY A 302 41.75 7.34 -6.07
N LEU A 303 41.14 6.15 -5.98
CA LEU A 303 39.70 6.00 -5.68
C LEU A 303 39.35 6.52 -4.28
N ALA A 304 40.20 6.29 -3.29
CA ALA A 304 40.02 6.81 -1.93
C ALA A 304 40.06 8.35 -1.89
N LEU A 305 41.04 8.97 -2.54
CA LEU A 305 41.16 10.42 -2.65
C LEU A 305 39.94 11.05 -3.34
N GLY A 306 39.39 10.39 -4.36
CA GLY A 306 38.18 10.83 -5.07
C GLY A 306 36.84 10.69 -4.31
N MET A 307 36.83 10.11 -3.10
CA MET A 307 35.61 9.84 -2.31
C MET A 307 35.51 10.62 -0.99
N ASN A 308 36.48 11.49 -0.68
CA ASN A 308 36.55 12.24 0.59
C ASN A 308 35.96 13.64 0.52
#